data_AF-A0A7X9PB60-F1
#
_entry.id   AF-A0A7X9PB60-F1
#
_cell.length_a   1.000
_cell.length_b   1.000
_cell.length_c   1.000
_cell.angle_alpha   90.00
_cell.angle_beta   90.00
_cell.angle_gamma   90.00
#
_symmetry.space_group_name_H-M   'P 1'
#
loop_
_entity.id
_entity.type
_entity.pdbx_description
1 polymer ?
#
loop_
_entity_poly.entity_id
_entity_poly.type
_entity_poly.pdbx_seq_one_letter_code
_entity_poly.pdbx_strand_id
1 'polypeptide(L)'
;MAFEPKRLKQYLLSGVSYAIPFVACGGILIAFALAFAPKGANNAPDPSGSPFLSLILNIGVSAFTLLVPVLAAYIAFGIADRPGIVPGMVGGWIATHLAPATKLVPVEGMKDTYQLVQLTNATMGNGDYISAGFLGGIVAGLIGGFVALWLKRIKMPTYLKPIMPIMIIPVVSSLIVGFIMYRVVGIPVANLMNWLTDWLAHMGTGNQILLAMILGAMIAFDMGGPVNKVAFFFGAA
;
A
#
# COMPACT_ATOMS: atom_id res chain seq x y z
N MET A 1 -16.61 23.99 3.60
CA MET A 1 -16.13 23.27 4.80
C MET A 1 -14.65 23.57 4.94
N ALA A 2 -14.28 24.35 5.97
CA ALA A 2 -12.88 24.65 6.29
C ALA A 2 -12.17 23.37 6.76
N PHE A 3 -10.87 23.26 6.48
CA PHE A 3 -10.03 22.15 6.90
C PHE A 3 -9.90 22.15 8.42
N GLU A 4 -10.61 21.25 9.11
CA GLU A 4 -10.44 21.06 10.55
C GLU A 4 -9.40 19.96 10.82
N PRO A 5 -8.31 20.23 11.56
CA PRO A 5 -7.25 19.25 11.83
C PRO A 5 -7.75 18.00 12.57
N LYS A 6 -8.87 18.12 13.30
CA LYS A 6 -9.55 16.97 13.94
C LYS A 6 -10.07 15.95 12.93
N ARG A 7 -10.48 16.39 11.74
CA ARG A 7 -11.03 15.52 10.68
C ARG A 7 -9.96 14.71 9.96
N LEU A 8 -8.76 15.27 9.77
CA LEU A 8 -7.66 14.55 9.12
C LEU A 8 -7.26 13.29 9.89
N LYS A 9 -7.12 13.41 11.23
CA LYS A 9 -6.85 12.25 12.08
C LYS A 9 -7.92 11.19 11.93
N GLN A 10 -9.19 11.60 11.88
CA GLN A 10 -10.30 10.68 11.70
C GLN A 10 -10.23 9.93 10.36
N TYR A 11 -9.87 10.61 9.25
CA TYR A 11 -9.70 9.97 7.94
C TYR A 11 -8.59 8.92 7.93
N LEU A 12 -7.44 9.25 8.55
CA LEU A 12 -6.33 8.31 8.69
C LEU A 12 -6.72 7.10 9.54
N LEU A 13 -7.40 7.34 10.67
CA LEU A 13 -7.86 6.27 11.56
C LEU A 13 -8.89 5.34 10.91
N SER A 14 -9.74 5.84 10.01
CA SER A 14 -10.61 5.01 9.19
C SER A 14 -9.78 4.03 8.35
N GLY A 15 -8.79 4.53 7.61
CA GLY A 15 -7.88 3.71 6.82
C GLY A 15 -7.21 2.59 7.62
N VAL A 16 -6.59 2.95 8.75
CA VAL A 16 -5.92 2.01 9.66
C VAL A 16 -6.90 0.93 10.13
N SER A 17 -8.08 1.33 10.59
CA SER A 17 -9.06 0.40 11.19
C SER A 17 -9.51 -0.69 10.22
N TYR A 18 -9.71 -0.34 8.95
CA TYR A 18 -10.11 -1.31 7.92
C TYR A 18 -8.94 -2.14 7.39
N ALA A 19 -7.69 -1.73 7.60
CA ALA A 19 -6.52 -2.51 7.23
C ALA A 19 -6.13 -3.56 8.28
N ILE A 20 -6.44 -3.36 9.57
CA ILE A 20 -6.11 -4.30 10.66
C ILE A 20 -6.50 -5.76 10.35
N PRO A 21 -7.72 -6.07 9.85
CA PRO A 21 -8.09 -7.45 9.54
C PRO A 21 -7.24 -8.09 8.43
N PHE A 22 -6.76 -7.31 7.47
CA PHE A 22 -5.90 -7.80 6.39
C PHE A 22 -4.51 -8.14 6.93
N VAL A 23 -3.97 -7.32 7.82
CA VAL A 23 -2.68 -7.60 8.47
C VAL A 23 -2.79 -8.86 9.34
N ALA A 24 -3.85 -8.97 10.14
CA ALA A 24 -4.04 -10.13 11.01
C ALA A 24 -4.19 -11.43 10.19
N CYS A 25 -5.04 -11.42 9.16
CA CYS A 25 -5.22 -12.58 8.29
C CYS A 25 -3.94 -12.92 7.52
N GLY A 26 -3.34 -11.95 6.84
CA GLY A 26 -2.13 -12.15 6.03
C GLY A 26 -0.94 -12.61 6.88
N GLY A 27 -0.66 -11.92 7.98
CA GLY A 27 0.46 -12.23 8.87
C GLY A 27 0.35 -13.61 9.52
N ILE A 28 -0.83 -13.99 10.03
CA ILE A 28 -1.03 -15.30 10.65
C ILE A 28 -0.89 -16.43 9.63
N LEU A 29 -1.46 -16.29 8.42
CA LEU A 29 -1.37 -17.32 7.40
C LEU A 29 0.06 -17.47 6.84
N ILE A 30 0.76 -16.35 6.60
CA ILE A 30 2.18 -16.38 6.19
C ILE A 30 3.03 -17.05 7.28
N ALA A 31 2.87 -16.64 8.55
CA ALA A 31 3.61 -17.21 9.66
C ALA A 31 3.33 -18.71 9.82
N PHE A 32 2.07 -19.13 9.70
CA PHE A 32 1.70 -20.54 9.75
C PHE A 32 2.36 -21.34 8.62
N ALA A 33 2.24 -20.88 7.37
CA ALA A 33 2.82 -21.59 6.24
C ALA A 33 4.34 -21.74 6.37
N LEU A 34 5.03 -20.68 6.81
CA LEU A 34 6.49 -20.69 6.97
C LEU A 34 6.96 -21.46 8.21
N ALA A 35 6.17 -21.51 9.30
CA ALA A 35 6.53 -22.25 10.50
C ALA A 35 6.53 -23.78 10.28
N PHE A 36 5.64 -24.27 9.40
CA PHE A 36 5.54 -25.69 9.07
C PHE A 36 6.23 -26.07 7.75
N ALA A 37 6.83 -25.10 7.05
CA ALA A 37 7.53 -25.36 5.81
C ALA A 37 8.85 -26.11 6.06
N PRO A 38 9.16 -27.18 5.29
CA PRO A 38 10.46 -27.83 5.36
C PRO A 38 11.57 -26.87 4.95
N LYS A 39 12.80 -27.11 5.43
CA LYS A 39 13.95 -26.27 5.06
C LYS A 39 14.39 -26.56 3.62
N GLY A 40 14.49 -25.52 2.81
CA GLY A 40 15.00 -25.57 1.44
C GLY A 40 16.53 -25.38 1.35
N ALA A 41 17.02 -25.16 0.13
CA ALA A 41 18.45 -25.10 -0.22
C ALA A 41 19.30 -24.11 0.61
N ASN A 42 18.69 -23.06 1.17
CA ASN A 42 19.37 -22.01 1.95
C ASN A 42 19.08 -22.08 3.47
N ASN A 43 18.64 -23.23 4.00
CA ASN A 43 18.06 -23.36 5.34
C ASN A 43 16.82 -22.49 5.61
N ALA A 44 16.31 -21.78 4.60
CA ALA A 44 15.09 -21.00 4.67
C ALA A 44 13.86 -21.92 4.61
N PRO A 45 12.75 -21.58 5.29
CA PRO A 45 11.50 -22.31 5.13
C PRO A 45 11.01 -22.25 3.68
N ASP A 46 10.76 -23.41 3.09
CA ASP A 46 10.33 -23.57 1.70
C ASP A 46 9.05 -24.42 1.61
N PRO A 47 7.87 -23.79 1.51
CA PRO A 47 6.60 -24.51 1.43
C PRO A 47 6.33 -25.13 0.06
N SER A 48 7.19 -24.93 -0.96
CA SER A 48 6.96 -25.36 -2.35
C SER A 48 6.79 -26.86 -2.52
N GLY A 49 7.44 -27.66 -1.66
CA GLY A 49 7.30 -29.12 -1.63
C GLY A 49 5.94 -29.62 -1.15
N SER A 50 5.07 -28.73 -0.64
CA SER A 50 3.75 -29.09 -0.13
C SER A 50 2.66 -28.19 -0.73
N PRO A 51 1.71 -28.75 -1.51
CA PRO A 51 0.63 -27.97 -2.12
C PRO A 51 -0.23 -27.21 -1.09
N PHE A 52 -0.43 -27.80 0.10
CA PHE A 52 -1.23 -27.20 1.17
C PHE A 52 -0.56 -25.95 1.79
N LEU A 53 0.73 -26.01 2.16
CA LEU A 53 1.40 -24.85 2.75
C LEU A 53 1.59 -23.74 1.72
N SER A 54 1.85 -24.10 0.46
CA SER A 54 1.93 -23.12 -0.65
C SER A 54 0.59 -22.40 -0.86
N LEU A 55 -0.53 -23.12 -0.77
CA LEU A 55 -1.86 -22.51 -0.85
C LEU A 55 -2.10 -21.53 0.30
N ILE A 56 -1.79 -21.93 1.54
CA ILE A 56 -1.92 -21.04 2.72
C ILE A 56 -1.03 -19.81 2.56
N LEU A 57 0.22 -19.99 2.16
CA LEU A 57 1.15 -18.89 1.94
C LEU A 57 0.61 -17.92 0.90
N ASN A 58 0.12 -18.42 -0.24
CA ASN A 58 -0.39 -17.59 -1.32
C ASN A 58 -1.64 -16.80 -0.90
N ILE A 59 -2.54 -17.39 -0.12
CA ILE A 59 -3.69 -16.68 0.44
C ILE A 59 -3.21 -15.58 1.40
N GLY A 60 -2.26 -15.89 2.28
CA GLY A 60 -1.68 -14.94 3.23
C GLY A 60 -0.99 -13.77 2.53
N VAL A 61 -0.14 -14.06 1.54
CA VAL A 61 0.52 -13.05 0.70
C VAL A 61 -0.52 -12.21 -0.05
N SER A 62 -1.55 -12.82 -0.63
CA SER A 62 -2.61 -12.08 -1.31
C SER A 62 -3.32 -11.11 -0.37
N ALA A 63 -3.69 -11.54 0.83
CA ALA A 63 -4.28 -10.66 1.84
C ALA A 63 -3.35 -9.51 2.24
N PHE A 64 -2.05 -9.79 2.37
CA PHE A 64 -1.04 -8.80 2.69
C PHE A 64 -0.80 -7.80 1.55
N THR A 65 -0.83 -8.22 0.28
CA THR A 65 -0.68 -7.33 -0.87
C THR A 65 -1.82 -6.31 -1.00
N LEU A 66 -3.02 -6.68 -0.56
CA LEU A 66 -4.20 -5.81 -0.59
C LEU A 66 -4.21 -4.77 0.54
N LEU A 67 -3.32 -4.88 1.52
CA LEU A 67 -3.26 -4.01 2.69
C LEU A 67 -3.11 -2.54 2.33
N VAL A 68 -2.16 -2.18 1.45
CA VAL A 68 -1.93 -0.78 1.05
C VAL A 68 -3.06 -0.23 0.19
N PRO A 69 -3.58 -0.95 -0.83
CA PRO A 69 -4.79 -0.56 -1.54
C PRO A 69 -6.01 -0.35 -0.62
N VAL A 70 -6.23 -1.25 0.34
CA VAL A 70 -7.35 -1.16 1.28
C VAL A 70 -7.18 0.06 2.19
N LEU A 71 -5.99 0.26 2.78
CA LEU A 71 -5.68 1.45 3.55
C LEU A 71 -6.06 2.72 2.77
N ALA A 72 -5.51 2.86 1.57
CA ALA A 72 -5.67 4.07 0.77
C ALA A 72 -7.15 4.28 0.39
N ALA A 73 -7.86 3.21 0.06
CA ALA A 73 -9.29 3.25 -0.23
C ALA A 73 -10.12 3.74 0.96
N TYR A 74 -9.80 3.29 2.18
CA TYR A 74 -10.57 3.67 3.37
C TYR A 74 -10.18 5.04 3.95
N ILE A 75 -8.97 5.54 3.69
CA ILE A 75 -8.62 6.95 3.89
C ILE A 75 -9.46 7.82 2.94
N ALA A 76 -9.49 7.46 1.65
CA ALA A 76 -10.24 8.19 0.64
C ALA A 76 -11.75 8.15 0.90
N PHE A 77 -12.26 7.01 1.36
CA PHE A 77 -13.63 6.84 1.83
C PHE A 77 -13.97 7.77 3.00
N GLY A 78 -13.07 7.91 3.98
CA GLY A 78 -13.25 8.84 5.09
C GLY A 78 -13.45 10.29 4.62
N ILE A 79 -12.86 10.68 3.49
CA ILE A 79 -12.92 12.04 2.94
C ILE A 79 -14.14 12.25 2.00
N ALA A 80 -14.40 11.31 1.09
CA ALA A 80 -15.34 11.48 -0.03
C ALA A 80 -16.53 10.50 -0.04
N ASP A 81 -16.66 9.66 0.99
CA ASP A 81 -17.58 8.51 1.06
C ASP A 81 -17.27 7.45 -0.01
N ARG A 82 -18.27 6.64 -0.38
CA ARG A 82 -18.18 5.52 -1.33
C ARG A 82 -17.47 5.87 -2.66
N PRO A 83 -17.70 7.05 -3.29
CA PRO A 83 -17.04 7.39 -4.55
C PRO A 83 -15.51 7.52 -4.45
N GLY A 84 -14.97 7.73 -3.25
CA GLY A 84 -13.52 7.83 -3.00
C GLY A 84 -12.80 6.47 -2.93
N ILE A 85 -13.53 5.36 -2.84
CA ILE A 85 -12.93 4.02 -2.65
C ILE A 85 -12.04 3.65 -3.84
N VAL A 86 -12.56 3.80 -5.07
CA VAL A 86 -11.84 3.44 -6.30
C VAL A 86 -10.56 4.25 -6.50
N PRO A 87 -10.56 5.60 -6.48
CA PRO A 87 -9.32 6.36 -6.62
C PRO A 87 -8.31 6.08 -5.51
N GLY A 88 -8.77 5.86 -4.28
CA GLY A 88 -7.90 5.47 -3.16
C GLY A 88 -7.25 4.11 -3.40
N MET A 89 -8.02 3.10 -3.79
CA MET A 89 -7.51 1.75 -4.07
C MET A 89 -6.51 1.74 -5.24
N VAL A 90 -6.85 2.42 -6.34
CA VAL A 90 -5.97 2.55 -7.51
C VAL A 90 -4.68 3.26 -7.13
N GLY A 91 -4.76 4.38 -6.41
CA GLY A 91 -3.59 5.11 -5.94
C GLY A 91 -2.73 4.28 -4.99
N GLY A 92 -3.34 3.53 -4.07
CA GLY A 92 -2.65 2.63 -3.15
C GLY A 92 -1.97 1.45 -3.85
N TRP A 93 -2.58 0.89 -4.89
CA TRP A 93 -1.94 -0.12 -5.74
C TRP A 93 -0.75 0.44 -6.51
N ILE A 94 -0.89 1.65 -7.07
CA ILE A 94 0.20 2.34 -7.75
C ILE A 94 1.36 2.58 -6.78
N ALA A 95 1.08 3.01 -5.54
CA ALA A 95 2.08 3.25 -4.52
C ALA A 95 3.00 2.03 -4.26
N THR A 96 2.47 0.81 -4.36
CA THR A 96 3.25 -0.42 -4.18
C THR A 96 3.90 -0.94 -5.47
N HIS A 97 3.51 -0.42 -6.63
CA HIS A 97 3.97 -0.85 -7.95
C HIS A 97 4.56 0.30 -8.77
N LEU A 98 5.33 1.17 -8.12
CA LEU A 98 6.04 2.24 -8.81
C LEU A 98 7.28 1.67 -9.51
N ALA A 99 7.26 1.69 -10.85
CA ALA A 99 8.45 1.48 -11.65
C ALA A 99 9.27 2.79 -11.70
N PRO A 100 10.60 2.76 -11.51
CA PRO A 100 11.42 3.93 -11.71
C PRO A 100 11.25 4.47 -13.13
N ALA A 101 10.96 5.77 -13.25
CA ALA A 101 10.81 6.47 -14.54
C ALA A 101 12.06 6.37 -15.44
N THR A 102 13.20 5.92 -14.92
CA THR A 102 14.42 5.59 -15.67
C THR A 102 14.31 4.36 -16.57
N LYS A 103 13.23 3.57 -16.51
CA LYS A 103 12.90 2.52 -17.51
C LYS A 103 11.75 2.89 -18.47
N LEU A 104 11.47 4.19 -18.64
CA LEU A 104 10.71 4.71 -19.80
C LEU A 104 11.65 5.09 -20.96
N VAL A 105 12.73 4.34 -21.17
CA VAL A 105 13.49 4.44 -22.41
C VAL A 105 12.57 3.94 -23.52
N PRO A 106 12.29 4.72 -24.57
CA PRO A 106 11.67 4.19 -25.77
C PRO A 106 12.63 3.15 -26.32
N VAL A 107 12.33 1.86 -26.15
CA VAL A 107 13.09 0.80 -26.80
C VAL A 107 12.71 0.87 -28.27
N GLU A 108 13.56 1.55 -29.06
CA GLU A 108 13.49 1.45 -30.52
C GLU A 108 13.55 -0.03 -30.90
N GLY A 109 12.48 -0.51 -31.55
CA GLY A 109 12.52 -1.78 -32.28
C GLY A 109 11.72 -2.97 -31.73
N MET A 110 10.99 -2.86 -30.62
CA MET A 110 10.07 -3.94 -30.20
C MET A 110 8.60 -3.53 -30.33
N LYS A 111 7.90 -4.20 -31.24
CA LYS A 111 6.52 -3.86 -31.67
C LYS A 111 5.42 -4.34 -30.72
N ASP A 112 5.73 -5.11 -29.68
CA ASP A 112 4.76 -5.67 -28.75
C ASP A 112 5.06 -5.30 -27.28
N THR A 113 4.55 -4.14 -26.86
CA THR A 113 4.66 -3.57 -25.51
C THR A 113 4.25 -4.54 -24.39
N TYR A 114 3.39 -5.53 -24.67
CA TYR A 114 2.88 -6.46 -23.67
C TYR A 114 3.86 -7.56 -23.24
N GLN A 115 4.82 -7.95 -24.08
CA GLN A 115 5.80 -9.00 -23.70
C GLN A 115 6.99 -8.43 -22.93
N LEU A 116 7.35 -7.17 -23.17
CA LEU A 116 8.40 -6.46 -22.44
C LEU A 116 8.03 -6.26 -20.96
N VAL A 117 6.76 -5.99 -20.65
CA VAL A 117 6.28 -5.83 -19.27
C VAL A 117 6.35 -7.15 -18.49
N GLN A 118 6.08 -8.29 -19.14
CA GLN A 118 6.12 -9.59 -18.46
C GLN A 118 7.54 -10.12 -18.27
N LEU A 119 8.43 -9.91 -19.24
CA LEU A 119 9.86 -10.24 -19.08
C LEU A 119 10.54 -9.32 -18.07
N THR A 120 10.17 -8.04 -18.02
CA THR A 120 10.62 -7.10 -16.99
C THR A 120 10.18 -7.59 -15.60
N ASN A 121 8.91 -7.98 -15.43
CA ASN A 121 8.43 -8.52 -14.15
C ASN A 121 9.06 -9.88 -13.76
N ALA A 122 9.46 -10.70 -14.73
CA ALA A 122 10.08 -12.01 -14.51
C ALA A 122 11.61 -11.97 -14.33
N THR A 123 12.29 -10.93 -14.81
CA THR A 123 13.75 -10.72 -14.65
C THR A 123 14.11 -9.66 -13.61
N MET A 124 13.12 -8.94 -13.07
CA MET A 124 13.30 -8.06 -11.92
C MET A 124 13.39 -8.89 -10.64
N GLY A 125 14.62 -9.13 -10.17
CA GLY A 125 14.87 -9.53 -8.80
C GLY A 125 14.37 -8.48 -7.80
N ASN A 126 14.27 -8.86 -6.52
CA ASN A 126 13.74 -8.13 -5.36
C ASN A 126 14.27 -6.69 -5.08
N GLY A 127 14.94 -5.99 -6.01
CA GLY A 127 15.57 -4.67 -5.79
C GLY A 127 15.31 -3.59 -6.85
N ASP A 128 14.55 -3.84 -7.92
CA ASP A 128 14.40 -2.89 -9.04
C ASP A 128 13.07 -2.09 -9.06
N TYR A 129 12.16 -2.36 -8.13
CA TYR A 129 10.95 -1.55 -7.91
C TYR A 129 11.17 -0.60 -6.74
N ILE A 130 11.02 0.70 -7.00
CA ILE A 130 11.02 1.69 -5.92
C ILE A 130 9.58 1.78 -5.43
N SER A 131 9.26 1.06 -4.36
CA SER A 131 7.93 1.12 -3.77
C SER A 131 7.82 2.38 -2.91
N ALA A 132 6.81 3.21 -3.17
CA ALA A 132 6.40 4.23 -2.21
C ALA A 132 5.82 3.57 -0.94
N GLY A 133 5.51 2.28 -1.02
CA GLY A 133 5.07 1.44 0.06
C GLY A 133 3.86 2.05 0.75
N PHE A 134 3.86 1.93 2.05
CA PHE A 134 2.76 2.34 2.88
C PHE A 134 2.59 3.86 3.00
N LEU A 135 3.70 4.60 3.03
CA LEU A 135 3.69 6.05 3.01
C LEU A 135 3.05 6.56 1.71
N GLY A 136 3.40 5.94 0.59
CA GLY A 136 2.74 6.15 -0.69
C GLY A 136 1.25 5.86 -0.64
N GLY A 137 0.83 4.78 0.04
CA GLY A 137 -0.58 4.44 0.23
C GLY A 137 -1.36 5.49 1.03
N ILE A 138 -0.78 6.02 2.11
CA ILE A 138 -1.38 7.11 2.90
C ILE A 138 -1.56 8.35 2.03
N VAL A 139 -0.50 8.76 1.32
CA VAL A 139 -0.51 9.92 0.45
C VAL A 139 -1.52 9.74 -0.69
N ALA A 140 -1.54 8.58 -1.32
CA ALA A 140 -2.48 8.23 -2.38
C ALA A 140 -3.94 8.25 -1.89
N GLY A 141 -4.21 7.74 -0.69
CA GLY A 141 -5.54 7.77 -0.08
C GLY A 141 -6.03 9.20 0.20
N LEU A 142 -5.14 10.08 0.68
CA LEU A 142 -5.46 11.49 0.87
C LEU A 142 -5.75 12.19 -0.46
N ILE A 143 -4.87 12.01 -1.46
CA ILE A 143 -5.05 12.60 -2.79
C ILE A 143 -6.34 12.09 -3.42
N GLY A 144 -6.59 10.78 -3.42
CA GLY A 144 -7.79 10.17 -3.97
C GLY A 144 -9.07 10.65 -3.30
N GLY A 145 -9.06 10.77 -1.97
CA GLY A 145 -10.17 11.33 -1.21
C GLY A 145 -10.46 12.79 -1.59
N PHE A 146 -9.44 13.65 -1.61
CA PHE A 146 -9.64 15.06 -1.94
C PHE A 146 -10.03 15.30 -3.40
N VAL A 147 -9.47 14.54 -4.35
CA VAL A 147 -9.85 14.60 -5.76
C VAL A 147 -11.29 14.16 -5.96
N ALA A 148 -11.71 13.05 -5.35
CA ALA A 148 -13.10 12.59 -5.39
C ALA A 148 -14.07 13.60 -4.75
N LEU A 149 -13.69 14.19 -3.62
CA LEU A 149 -14.47 15.22 -2.95
C LEU A 149 -14.59 16.49 -3.79
N TRP A 150 -13.52 16.89 -4.47
CA TRP A 150 -13.52 18.02 -5.39
C TRP A 150 -14.50 17.79 -6.54
N LEU A 151 -14.48 16.61 -7.15
CA LEU A 151 -15.39 16.27 -8.25
C LEU A 151 -16.86 16.19 -7.79
N LYS A 152 -17.10 15.71 -6.56
CA LYS A 152 -18.43 15.69 -5.93
C LYS A 152 -19.03 17.09 -5.74
N ARG A 153 -18.22 18.14 -5.68
CA ARG A 153 -18.68 19.53 -5.50
C ARG A 153 -19.13 20.21 -6.79
N ILE A 154 -18.90 19.60 -7.95
CA ILE A 154 -19.31 20.16 -9.23
C ILE A 154 -20.84 20.08 -9.34
N LYS A 155 -21.50 21.23 -9.53
CA LYS A 155 -22.95 21.30 -9.69
C LYS A 155 -23.35 20.62 -10.99
N MET A 156 -24.14 19.55 -10.90
CA MET A 156 -24.56 18.78 -12.05
C MET A 156 -26.05 18.89 -12.36
N PRO A 157 -26.43 18.83 -13.65
CA PRO A 157 -27.82 18.75 -14.07
C PRO A 157 -28.47 17.47 -13.55
N THR A 158 -29.80 17.48 -13.36
CA THR A 158 -30.57 16.42 -12.70
C THR A 158 -30.32 15.03 -13.27
N TYR A 159 -30.11 14.92 -14.59
CA TYR A 159 -29.87 13.66 -15.29
C TYR A 159 -28.54 12.98 -14.93
N LEU A 160 -27.53 13.75 -14.48
CA LEU A 160 -26.20 13.22 -14.18
C LEU A 160 -26.01 12.84 -12.70
N LYS A 161 -26.95 13.19 -11.81
CA LYS A 161 -26.82 12.93 -10.36
C LYS A 161 -26.64 11.44 -10.03
N PRO A 162 -27.35 10.48 -10.66
CA PRO A 162 -27.20 9.05 -10.33
C PRO A 162 -25.89 8.44 -10.86
N ILE A 163 -25.44 8.86 -12.04
CA ILE A 163 -24.26 8.31 -12.71
C ILE A 163 -22.95 8.83 -12.11
N MET A 164 -22.99 9.96 -11.41
CA MET A 164 -21.84 10.60 -10.79
C MET A 164 -21.07 9.73 -9.80
N PRO A 165 -21.67 9.31 -8.66
CA PRO A 165 -20.96 8.55 -7.64
C PRO A 165 -20.59 7.13 -8.09
N ILE A 166 -21.32 6.60 -9.08
CA ILE A 166 -21.14 5.24 -9.58
C ILE A 166 -20.00 5.15 -10.59
N MET A 167 -19.91 6.11 -11.51
CA MET A 167 -19.00 6.00 -12.66
C MET A 167 -18.12 7.24 -12.82
N ILE A 168 -18.70 8.44 -12.87
CA ILE A 168 -17.93 9.63 -13.24
C ILE A 168 -16.86 9.95 -12.20
N ILE A 169 -17.25 9.98 -10.91
CA ILE A 169 -16.31 10.25 -9.83
C ILE A 169 -15.23 9.15 -9.79
N PRO A 170 -15.55 7.86 -9.67
CA PRO A 170 -14.54 6.79 -9.68
C PRO A 170 -13.57 6.84 -10.86
N VAL A 171 -14.06 7.05 -12.08
CA VAL A 171 -13.23 7.04 -13.30
C VAL A 171 -12.35 8.27 -13.39
N VAL A 172 -12.92 9.47 -13.25
CA VAL A 172 -12.16 10.71 -13.41
C VAL A 172 -11.16 10.90 -12.27
N SER A 173 -11.57 10.59 -11.03
CA SER A 173 -10.66 10.71 -9.90
C SER A 173 -9.52 9.69 -9.95
N SER A 174 -9.76 8.44 -10.35
CA SER A 174 -8.68 7.45 -10.49
C SER A 174 -7.68 7.81 -11.58
N LEU A 175 -8.14 8.40 -12.69
CA LEU A 175 -7.26 8.92 -13.74
C LEU A 175 -6.36 10.05 -13.22
N ILE A 176 -6.94 11.02 -12.51
CA ILE A 176 -6.20 12.14 -11.93
C ILE A 176 -5.20 11.64 -10.88
N VAL A 177 -5.64 10.76 -9.97
CA VAL A 177 -4.78 10.19 -8.92
C VAL A 177 -3.65 9.37 -9.53
N GLY A 178 -3.95 8.53 -10.52
CA GLY A 178 -2.94 7.76 -11.22
C GLY A 178 -1.90 8.65 -11.89
N PHE A 179 -2.33 9.72 -12.57
CA PHE A 179 -1.43 10.70 -13.17
C PHE A 179 -0.54 11.36 -12.11
N ILE A 180 -1.11 11.83 -11.00
CA ILE A 180 -0.37 12.46 -9.90
C ILE A 180 0.64 11.49 -9.28
N MET A 181 0.22 10.25 -8.99
CA MET A 181 1.08 9.25 -8.37
C MET A 181 2.23 8.82 -9.27
N TYR A 182 1.98 8.56 -10.56
CA TYR A 182 3.05 8.16 -11.47
C TYR A 182 4.00 9.30 -11.84
N ARG A 183 3.51 10.54 -11.95
CA ARG A 183 4.31 11.63 -12.51
C ARG A 183 4.91 12.58 -11.49
N VAL A 184 4.25 12.77 -10.35
CA VAL A 184 4.58 13.86 -9.43
C VAL A 184 4.95 13.34 -8.05
N VAL A 185 4.11 12.49 -7.46
CA VAL A 185 4.16 12.21 -6.01
C VAL A 185 4.79 10.86 -5.68
N GLY A 186 4.53 9.81 -6.46
CA GLY A 186 4.98 8.46 -6.10
C GLY A 186 6.50 8.35 -6.05
N ILE A 187 7.22 8.88 -7.04
CA ILE A 187 8.69 8.82 -7.12
C ILE A 187 9.38 9.49 -5.93
N PRO A 188 9.08 10.76 -5.57
CA PRO A 188 9.72 11.39 -4.41
C PRO A 188 9.38 10.68 -3.10
N VAL A 189 8.17 10.13 -2.96
CA VAL A 189 7.79 9.36 -1.77
C VAL A 189 8.55 8.03 -1.71
N ALA A 190 8.75 7.37 -2.85
CA ALA A 190 9.53 6.13 -2.91
C ALA A 190 11.01 6.37 -2.59
N ASN A 191 11.60 7.47 -3.05
CA ASN A 191 12.96 7.87 -2.67
C ASN A 191 13.07 8.16 -1.17
N LEU A 192 12.04 8.79 -0.58
CA LEU A 192 11.99 9.00 0.85
C LEU A 192 11.89 7.67 1.62
N MET A 193 11.10 6.71 1.15
CA MET A 193 11.03 5.38 1.77
C MET A 193 12.38 4.66 1.70
N ASN A 194 13.04 4.66 0.55
CA ASN A 194 14.37 4.07 0.43
C ASN A 194 15.37 4.74 1.39
N TRP A 195 15.36 6.07 1.47
CA TRP A 195 16.21 6.79 2.42
C TRP A 195 15.94 6.40 3.88
N LEU A 196 14.66 6.26 4.26
CA LEU A 196 14.28 5.80 5.60
C LEU A 196 14.71 4.36 5.86
N THR A 197 14.54 3.46 4.88
CA THR A 197 14.96 2.06 4.96
C THR A 197 16.47 1.94 5.08
N ASP A 198 17.22 2.68 4.26
CA ASP A 198 18.68 2.73 4.30
C ASP A 198 19.14 3.28 5.65
N TRP A 199 18.55 4.38 6.13
CA TRP A 199 18.87 4.93 7.43
C TRP A 199 18.65 3.92 8.55
N LEU A 200 17.53 3.21 8.55
CA LEU A 200 17.22 2.18 9.53
C LEU A 200 18.17 0.98 9.44
N ALA A 201 18.53 0.55 8.23
CA ALA A 201 19.46 -0.55 8.00
C ALA A 201 20.85 -0.27 8.61
N HIS A 202 21.30 0.98 8.54
CA HIS A 202 22.55 1.42 9.17
C HIS A 202 22.46 1.55 10.70
N MET A 203 21.26 1.58 11.29
CA MET A 203 21.06 1.52 12.75
C MET A 203 21.12 0.08 13.30
N GLY A 204 20.98 -0.94 12.45
CA GLY A 204 20.78 -2.35 12.85
C GLY A 204 22.04 -3.12 13.28
N THR A 205 23.26 -2.62 13.03
CA THR A 205 24.50 -3.37 13.32
C THR A 205 25.07 -3.15 14.72
N GLY A 206 24.64 -2.11 15.45
CA GLY A 206 25.22 -1.74 16.74
C GLY A 206 24.45 -2.17 18.00
N ASN A 207 23.13 -2.40 17.93
CA ASN A 207 22.35 -2.68 19.15
C ASN A 207 20.99 -3.38 18.94
N GLN A 208 21.00 -4.55 18.29
CA GLN A 208 19.79 -5.36 18.05
C GLN A 208 19.03 -5.69 19.35
N ILE A 209 19.73 -5.78 20.48
CA ILE A 209 19.15 -6.05 21.81
C ILE A 209 18.39 -4.82 22.34
N LEU A 210 18.96 -3.62 22.26
CA LEU A 210 18.25 -2.39 22.63
C LEU A 210 17.05 -2.13 21.71
N LEU A 211 17.21 -2.39 20.42
CA LEU A 211 16.13 -2.24 19.45
C LEU A 211 14.98 -3.22 19.74
N ALA A 212 15.30 -4.48 20.06
CA ALA A 212 14.32 -5.49 20.48
C ALA A 212 13.64 -5.14 21.82
N MET A 213 14.37 -4.56 22.78
CA MET A 213 13.79 -4.06 24.03
C MET A 213 12.85 -2.87 23.80
N ILE A 214 13.22 -1.91 22.94
CA ILE A 214 12.38 -0.75 22.63
C ILE A 214 11.11 -1.19 21.89
N LEU A 215 11.23 -2.07 20.89
CA LEU A 215 10.08 -2.64 20.19
C LEU A 215 9.18 -3.45 21.13
N GLY A 216 9.76 -4.31 21.97
CA GLY A 216 9.02 -5.05 23.00
C GLY A 216 8.32 -4.13 24.00
N ALA A 217 8.98 -3.06 24.43
CA ALA A 217 8.41 -2.06 25.32
C ALA A 217 7.27 -1.28 24.65
N MET A 218 7.39 -0.91 23.37
CA MET A 218 6.34 -0.24 22.60
C MET A 218 5.10 -1.13 22.40
N ILE A 219 5.28 -2.44 22.20
CA ILE A 219 4.19 -3.42 22.10
C ILE A 219 3.50 -3.61 23.46
N ALA A 220 4.26 -3.61 24.56
CA ALA A 220 3.74 -3.76 25.92
C ALA A 220 3.06 -2.50 26.49
N PHE A 221 3.50 -1.31 26.08
CA PHE A 221 3.12 -0.02 26.69
C PHE A 221 1.63 0.35 26.58
N ASP A 222 0.91 -0.14 25.56
CA ASP A 222 -0.50 0.25 25.36
C ASP A 222 -1.45 -0.95 25.18
N MET A 223 -0.99 -2.21 25.33
CA MET A 223 -1.77 -3.47 25.26
C MET A 223 -3.03 -3.44 24.34
N GLY A 224 -2.91 -2.89 23.12
CA GLY A 224 -4.01 -2.82 22.13
C GLY A 224 -4.81 -1.51 22.07
N GLY A 225 -4.41 -0.49 22.83
CA GLY A 225 -4.95 0.86 22.83
C GLY A 225 -4.67 1.65 21.55
N PRO A 226 -5.03 2.95 21.51
CA PRO A 226 -4.96 3.79 20.31
C PRO A 226 -3.55 3.93 19.73
N VAL A 227 -2.51 3.88 20.56
CA VAL A 227 -1.11 4.02 20.14
C VAL A 227 -0.65 2.71 19.49
N ASN A 228 -0.97 1.55 20.08
CA ASN A 228 -0.59 0.25 19.50
C ASN A 228 -1.29 -0.02 18.16
N LYS A 229 -2.55 0.41 17.99
CA LYS A 229 -3.24 0.30 16.68
C LYS A 229 -2.54 1.09 15.57
N VAL A 230 -1.98 2.24 15.91
CA VAL A 230 -1.23 3.08 14.96
C VAL A 230 0.16 2.51 14.73
N ALA A 231 0.87 2.10 15.79
CA ALA A 231 2.20 1.52 15.70
C ALA A 231 2.24 0.19 14.93
N PHE A 232 1.28 -0.72 15.20
CA PHE A 232 1.13 -1.99 14.48
C PHE A 232 0.97 -1.78 12.97
N PHE A 233 0.21 -0.75 12.59
CA PHE A 233 0.00 -0.40 11.21
C PHE A 233 1.30 0.06 10.55
N PHE A 234 2.05 0.94 11.18
CA PHE A 234 3.36 1.40 10.67
C PHE A 234 4.45 0.31 10.69
N GLY A 235 4.40 -0.65 11.60
CA GLY A 235 5.39 -1.73 11.73
C GLY A 235 5.15 -2.94 10.83
N ALA A 236 3.96 -3.08 10.26
CA ALA A 236 3.63 -4.11 9.28
C ALA A 236 3.94 -3.68 7.82
N ALA A 237 4.52 -2.51 7.63
CA ALA A 237 4.84 -1.90 6.34
C ALA A 237 6.30 -2.07 5.95
#